data_AF-A0A485CQD7-F1
#
_entry.id   AF-A0A485CQD7-F1
#
_cell.length_a   1.000
_cell.length_b   1.000
_cell.length_c   1.000
_cell.angle_alpha   90.00
_cell.angle_beta   90.00
_cell.angle_gamma   90.00
#
_symmetry.space_group_name_H-M   'P 1'
#
loop_
_entity.id
_entity.type
_entity.pdbx_description
1 polymer ?
#
loop_
_entity_poly.entity_id
_entity_poly.type
_entity_poly.pdbx_seq_one_letter_code
_entity_poly.pdbx_strand_id
1 'polypeptide(L)' 'MITLSNGEAKQIEILYVEPFDGYRIQFDWYPTNDSTDPVEMRMFLRAARARPSVRPGCTSISRRLRINATTLMTGL' A
#
# COMPACT_ATOMS: atom_id res chain seq x y z
N MET A 1 -5.43 -6.94 5.42
CA MET A 1 -5.21 -6.12 6.64
C MET A 1 -4.16 -5.07 6.32
N ILE A 2 -4.35 -3.82 6.77
CA ILE A 2 -3.39 -2.72 6.61
C ILE A 2 -3.07 -2.18 8.00
N THR A 3 -1.80 -1.87 8.24
CA THR A 3 -1.31 -1.27 9.48
C THR A 3 -0.39 -0.10 9.13
N LEU A 4 -0.61 1.03 9.80
CA LEU A 4 0.09 2.30 9.57
C LEU A 4 0.58 2.83 10.92
N SER A 5 1.81 3.35 10.96
CA SER A 5 2.30 4.07 12.15
C SER A 5 1.71 5.47 12.28
N ASN A 6 1.34 6.11 11.15
CA ASN A 6 0.74 7.44 11.09
C ASN A 6 -0.06 7.61 9.78
N GLY A 7 -1.05 8.51 9.81
CA GLY A 7 -1.97 8.77 8.72
C GLY A 7 -3.02 7.67 8.52
N GLU A 8 -3.85 7.88 7.51
CA GLU A 8 -4.96 7.00 7.14
C GLU A 8 -4.86 6.62 5.67
N ALA A 9 -5.00 5.33 5.35
CA ALA A 9 -5.13 4.86 3.98
C ALA A 9 -6.60 4.85 3.58
N LYS A 10 -6.93 5.55 2.50
CA LYS A 10 -8.25 5.64 1.90
C LYS A 10 -8.21 5.12 0.47
N GLN A 11 -9.40 4.87 -0.10
CA GLN A 11 -9.57 4.47 -1.50
C GLN A 11 -8.63 3.32 -1.92
N ILE A 12 -8.70 2.20 -1.20
CA ILE A 12 -7.86 1.05 -1.49
C ILE A 12 -8.47 0.26 -2.65
N GLU A 13 -7.76 0.24 -3.77
CA GLU A 13 -8.14 -0.44 -5.00
C GLU A 13 -7.12 -1.53 -5.33
N ILE A 14 -7.61 -2.71 -5.70
CA ILE A 14 -6.79 -3.86 -6.07
C ILE A 14 -7.18 -4.28 -7.48
N LEU A 15 -6.27 -4.03 -8.43
CA LEU A 15 -6.46 -4.40 -9.83
C LEU A 15 -5.54 -5.56 -10.19
N TYR A 16 -6.09 -6.56 -10.89
CA TYR A 16 -5.28 -7.58 -11.51
C TYR A 16 -4.71 -7.06 -12.83
N VAL A 17 -3.42 -7.26 -13.05
CA VAL A 17 -2.71 -6.81 -14.25
C VAL A 17 -2.17 -8.02 -14.96
N GLU A 18 -2.88 -8.43 -16.01
CA GLU A 18 -2.62 -9.65 -16.78
C GLU A 18 -1.21 -9.73 -17.39
N PRO A 19 -0.64 -8.66 -17.98
CA PRO A 19 0.72 -8.71 -18.55
C PRO A 19 1.82 -9.12 -17.57
N PHE A 20 1.61 -8.95 -16.27
CA PHE A 20 2.59 -9.27 -15.22
C PHE A 20 2.10 -10.36 -14.27
N ASP A 21 0.93 -10.95 -14.55
CA ASP A 21 0.25 -11.94 -13.71
C ASP A 21 0.28 -11.55 -12.22
N GLY A 22 -0.04 -10.28 -11.96
CA GLY A 22 0.21 -9.64 -10.67
C GLY A 22 -0.96 -8.78 -10.21
N TYR A 23 -0.95 -8.45 -8.93
CA TYR A 23 -1.89 -7.50 -8.35
C TYR A 23 -1.21 -6.14 -8.21
N ARG A 24 -1.82 -5.12 -8.79
CA ARG A 24 -1.51 -3.72 -8.52
C ARG A 24 -2.43 -3.24 -7.42
N ILE A 25 -1.84 -2.68 -6.37
CA ILE A 25 -2.57 -2.10 -5.25
C ILE A 25 -2.37 -0.58 -5.33
N GLN A 26 -3.47 0.16 -5.39
CA GLN A 26 -3.51 1.61 -5.32
C GLN A 26 -4.24 2.00 -4.04
N PHE A 27 -3.73 3.02 -3.36
CA PHE A 27 -4.37 3.59 -2.19
C PHE A 27 -3.91 5.04 -2.05
N ASP A 28 -4.77 5.86 -1.49
CA ASP A 28 -4.44 7.21 -1.11
C ASP A 28 -4.06 7.23 0.37
N TRP A 29 -3.00 7.94 0.71
CA TRP A 29 -2.57 8.10 2.09
C TRP A 29 -2.70 9.57 2.49
N TYR A 30 -3.38 9.82 3.60
CA TYR A 30 -3.59 11.15 4.16
C TYR A 30 -2.92 11.25 5.52
N PRO A 31 -2.08 12.27 5.77
CA PRO A 31 -1.52 12.51 7.09
C PRO A 31 -2.63 12.91 8.08
N THR A 32 -2.55 12.44 9.33
CA THR A 32 -3.47 12.83 10.41
C THR A 32 -2.87 13.87 11.35
N ASN A 33 -1.58 14.17 11.20
CA ASN A 33 -0.85 15.20 11.94
C ASN A 33 0.29 15.79 11.08
N ASP A 34 0.94 16.83 11.59
CA ASP A 34 2.05 17.53 10.91
C ASP A 34 3.43 16.88 11.17
N SER A 35 3.48 15.62 11.63
CA SER A 35 4.75 14.93 11.85
C SER A 35 5.48 14.72 10.53
N THR A 36 6.80 14.93 10.56
CA THR A 36 7.72 14.67 9.45
C THR A 36 8.46 13.34 9.61
N ASP A 37 8.11 12.56 10.64
CA ASP A 37 8.71 11.27 10.89
C ASP A 37 8.33 10.26 9.79
N PRO A 38 9.21 9.29 9.47
CA PRO A 38 8.91 8.27 8.49
C PRO A 38 7.65 7.47 8.86
N VAL A 39 6.80 7.23 7.86
CA VAL A 39 5.60 6.40 8.01
C VAL A 39 5.92 4.96 7.69
N GLU A 40 5.77 4.07 8.66
CA GLU A 40 5.87 2.63 8.45
C GLU A 40 4.49 2.09 8.06
N MET A 41 4.43 1.42 6.91
CA MET A 41 3.22 0.83 6.36
C MET A 41 3.41 -0.65 6.08
N ARG A 42 2.44 -1.48 6.51
CA ARG A 42 2.43 -2.92 6.24
C ARG A 42 1.06 -3.36 5.76
N MET A 43 1.02 -4.07 4.64
CA MET A 43 -0.20 -4.63 4.07
C MET A 43 -0.09 -6.14 3.91
N PHE A 44 -1.18 -6.82 4.26
CA PHE A 44 -1.38 -8.25 4.06
C PHE A 44 -2.54 -8.48 3.11
N LEU A 45 -2.23 -9.00 1.93
CA LEU A 45 -3.22 -9.46 0.96
C LEU A 45 -3.51 -10.94 1.22
N ARG A 46 -4.77 -11.27 1.47
CA ARG A 46 -5.23 -12.66 1.54
C ARG A 46 -6.13 -12.90 0.34
N ALA A 47 -5.67 -13.75 -0.59
CA ALA A 47 -6.53 -14.24 -1.65
C ALA A 47 -7.49 -15.28 -1.05
N ALA A 48 -8.80 -15.08 -1.21
CA ALA A 48 -9.80 -16.05 -0.75
C ALA A 48 -9.79 -17.33 -1.60
N ARG A 49 -9.32 -17.23 -2.85
CA ARG A 49 -9.22 -18.35 -3.79
C ARG A 49 -7.88 -18.31 -4.50
N ALA A 50 -7.15 -19.44 -4.45
CA ALA A 50 -5.95 -19.61 -5.25
C ALA A 50 -6.34 -19.54 -6.73
N ARG A 51 -5.86 -18.51 -7.44
CA ARG A 51 -5.88 -18.54 -8.90
C ARG A 51 -4.69 -19.38 -9.38
N PRO A 52 -4.85 -20.25 -10.38
CA PRO A 52 -3.78 -21.13 -10.85
C PRO A 52 -2.50 -20.38 -11.28
N SER A 53 -2.65 -19.12 -11.71
CA SER A 53 -1.55 -18.28 -12.19
C SER A 53 -0.75 -17.62 -11.04
N VAL A 54 -1.40 -17.34 -9.91
CA VAL A 54 -0.76 -16.70 -8.75
C VAL A 54 -0.25 -17.76 -7.78
N ARG A 55 1.06 -17.76 -7.51
CA ARG A 55 1.69 -18.75 -6.61
C ARG A 55 0.96 -18.77 -5.25
N PRO A 56 0.48 -19.94 -4.80
CA PRO A 56 -0.18 -20.07 -3.50
C PRO A 56 0.85 -19.92 -2.38
N GLY A 57 0.79 -18.79 -1.69
CA GLY A 57 1.63 -18.46 -0.55
C GLY A 57 1.37 -17.00 -0.21
N CYS A 58 1.04 -16.72 1.06
CA CYS A 58 0.74 -15.39 1.58
C CYS A 58 1.64 -14.31 0.95
N THR A 59 1.13 -13.51 0.01
CA THR A 59 1.89 -12.40 -0.57
C THR A 59 1.92 -11.26 0.45
N SER A 60 2.81 -11.37 1.42
CA SER A 60 3.17 -10.27 2.31
C SER A 60 3.95 -9.25 1.47
N ILE A 61 3.38 -8.08 1.25
CA ILE A 61 4.06 -6.97 0.59
C ILE A 61 4.39 -5.97 1.69
N SER A 62 5.59 -6.09 2.26
CA SER A 62 6.15 -5.06 3.13
C SER A 62 6.93 -4.08 2.27
N ARG A 63 6.36 -2.90 2.02
CA ARG A 63 7.07 -1.80 1.36
C ARG A 63 7.17 -0.65 2.34
N ARG A 64 8.40 -0.34 2.79
CA ARG A 64 8.67 0.89 3.53
C ARG A 64 8.59 2.05 2.55
N LEU A 65 7.44 2.72 2.52
CA LEU A 65 7.25 3.92 1.72
C LEU A 65 7.66 5.12 2.59
N ARG A 66 8.87 5.64 2.36
CA ARG A 66 9.32 6.86 3.03
C ARG A 66 8.73 8.07 2.29
N ILE A 67 7.53 8.48 2.70
CA ILE A 67 6.93 9.73 2.21
C ILE A 67 7.59 10.87 2.99
N ASN A 68 8.33 11.74 2.30
CA ASN A 68 8.85 12.96 2.92
C ASN A 68 7.75 14.03 2.85
N ALA A 69 7.12 14.35 3.99
CA ALA A 69 6.00 15.29 4.06
C ALA A 69 6.35 16.67 3.47
N THR A 70 7.64 17.06 3.46
CA THR A 70 8.09 18.31 2.85
C THR A 70 7.82 18.40 1.35
N THR A 71 7.77 17.26 0.62
CA THR A 71 7.58 17.25 -0.83
C THR A 71 6.11 17.44 -1.25
N LEU A 72 5.15 17.16 -0.36
CA LEU A 72 3.71 17.31 -0.65
C LEU A 72 3.24 18.78 -0.58
N MET A 73 3.93 19.64 0.17
CA MET A 73 3.58 21.06 0.32
C MET A 73 4.24 21.99 -0.71
N THR A 74 5.22 21.50 -1.49
CA THR A 74 5.92 22.26 -2.52
C THR A 74 5.39 22.04 -3.94
N GLY A 75 4.22 21.41 -4.08
CA GLY A 75 3.58 21.11 -5.38
C GLY A 75 2.47 22.08 -5.80
N LEU A 76 2.50 23.34 -5.33
CA LEU A 76 1.62 24.42 -5.80
C LEU A 76 2.38 25.39 -6.69
#